data_AF-A0A959KVH0-F1
#
_entry.id   AF-A0A959KVH0-F1
#
_cell.length_a   1.000
_cell.length_b   1.000
_cell.length_c   1.000
_cell.angle_alpha   90.00
_cell.angle_beta   90.00
_cell.angle_gamma   90.00
#
_symmetry.space_group_name_H-M   'P 1'
#
loop_
_entity.id
_entity.type
_entity.pdbx_description
1 polymer ?
#
loop_
_entity_poly.entity_id
_entity_poly.type
_entity_poly.pdbx_seq_one_letter_code
_entity_poly.pdbx_strand_id
1 'polypeptide(L)'
;TRVVILYPSGKVSAYQEKQLTTLGHNIIALEIEGTFDDCQALVKAAFLDKTLNSSLRLTSANSINIARLIPQIFYYFEGSKQIPSTKGDLVFCVPSGNFGNLTAGLIGAKMGLPVRHFLAATNINDVVPEYLRTGAYRPRPSIPTLSNAMDVGNPSNFVRMKELFGSTWNIQQGQVKGYSYSDHQTMEEIRRVWHTRQYILDPHGAVGMLAAEAYLQEMKDAQVVVLETAHPAKFLPGMEEILGAPVPVPDSLARVIDRKKESVVLPKEYEVFRDWLVTNC
;
A
#
# COMPACT_ATOMS: atom_id res chain seq x y z
N THR A 1 11.17 -22.63 -5.41
CA THR A 1 11.42 -21.46 -4.54
C THR A 1 10.62 -21.59 -3.27
N ARG A 2 11.25 -21.52 -2.09
CA ARG A 2 10.54 -21.48 -0.80
C ARG A 2 10.17 -20.04 -0.47
N VAL A 3 8.98 -19.81 0.07
CA VAL A 3 8.47 -18.49 0.45
C VAL A 3 8.25 -18.50 1.95
N VAL A 4 8.89 -17.56 2.64
CA VAL A 4 8.75 -17.39 4.09
C VAL A 4 8.09 -16.03 4.32
N ILE A 5 6.90 -16.04 4.90
CA ILE A 5 6.11 -14.83 5.16
C ILE A 5 6.14 -14.56 6.66
N LEU A 6 6.63 -13.40 7.08
CA LEU A 6 6.59 -12.97 8.47
C LEU A 6 5.38 -12.07 8.67
N TYR A 7 4.60 -12.32 9.72
CA TYR A 7 3.49 -11.46 10.13
C TYR A 7 3.40 -11.36 11.65
N PRO A 8 2.97 -10.21 12.20
CA PRO A 8 2.88 -10.02 13.64
C PRO A 8 1.69 -10.79 14.24
N SER A 9 1.95 -11.54 15.32
CA SER A 9 0.93 -12.27 16.08
C SER A 9 -0.18 -11.35 16.57
N GLY A 10 -1.44 -11.73 16.30
CA GLY A 10 -2.63 -11.01 16.76
C GLY A 10 -2.85 -9.61 16.16
N LYS A 11 -2.05 -9.17 15.19
CA LYS A 11 -2.13 -7.82 14.59
C LYS A 11 -2.55 -7.81 13.12
N VAL A 12 -3.06 -8.93 12.62
CA VAL A 12 -3.56 -9.10 11.25
C VAL A 12 -5.02 -9.55 11.34
N SER A 13 -5.89 -9.10 10.42
CA SER A 13 -7.30 -9.51 10.47
C SER A 13 -7.45 -11.02 10.25
N ALA A 14 -8.52 -11.63 10.77
CA ALA A 14 -8.74 -13.07 10.63
C ALA A 14 -8.72 -13.55 9.17
N TYR A 15 -9.31 -12.77 8.25
CA TYR A 15 -9.27 -13.05 6.81
C TYR A 15 -7.85 -12.97 6.24
N GLN A 16 -7.11 -11.91 6.58
CA GLN A 16 -5.74 -11.75 6.12
C GLN A 16 -4.84 -12.86 6.67
N GLU A 17 -4.97 -13.21 7.96
CA GLU A 17 -4.20 -14.30 8.57
C GLU A 17 -4.47 -15.63 7.86
N LYS A 18 -5.74 -15.94 7.56
CA LYS A 18 -6.10 -17.14 6.80
C LYS A 18 -5.50 -17.12 5.40
N GLN A 19 -5.46 -15.99 4.70
CA GLN A 19 -4.79 -15.90 3.40
C GLN A 19 -3.28 -16.18 3.46
N LEU A 20 -2.62 -15.84 4.57
CA LEU A 20 -1.18 -16.06 4.74
C LEU A 20 -0.87 -17.51 5.17
N THR A 21 -1.74 -18.11 5.98
CA THR A 21 -1.44 -19.34 6.73
C THR A 21 -2.10 -20.61 6.15
N THR A 22 -2.79 -20.52 5.01
CA THR A 22 -3.56 -21.66 4.46
C THR A 22 -3.13 -22.06 3.04
N LEU A 23 -1.98 -21.56 2.59
CA LEU A 23 -1.47 -21.81 1.23
C LEU A 23 -0.67 -23.12 1.11
N GLY A 24 0.05 -23.50 2.17
CA GLY A 24 0.83 -24.74 2.23
C GLY A 24 1.95 -24.85 1.18
N HIS A 25 2.33 -26.09 0.86
CA HIS A 25 3.34 -26.44 -0.13
C HIS A 25 4.72 -25.80 0.14
N ASN A 26 5.11 -24.81 -0.66
CA ASN A 26 6.39 -24.11 -0.57
C ASN A 26 6.30 -22.81 0.24
N ILE A 27 5.15 -22.53 0.86
CA ILE A 27 4.88 -21.31 1.62
C ILE A 27 4.85 -21.65 3.11
N ILE A 28 5.63 -20.91 3.90
CA ILE A 28 5.68 -21.03 5.36
C ILE A 28 5.35 -19.66 5.95
N ALA A 29 4.34 -19.63 6.81
CA ALA A 29 3.98 -18.43 7.56
C ALA A 29 4.63 -18.47 8.94
N LEU A 30 5.44 -17.45 9.24
CA LEU A 30 6.05 -17.22 10.54
C LEU A 30 5.25 -16.15 11.28
N GLU A 31 4.64 -16.56 12.38
CA GLU A 31 3.91 -15.70 13.29
C GLU A 31 4.90 -15.13 14.32
N ILE A 32 5.23 -13.85 14.18
CA ILE A 32 6.24 -13.19 15.00
C ILE A 32 5.60 -12.57 16.23
N GLU A 33 6.11 -12.86 17.43
CA GLU A 33 5.71 -12.24 18.69
C GLU A 33 6.21 -10.78 18.79
N GLY A 34 5.66 -9.91 17.95
CA GLY A 34 6.11 -8.53 17.81
C GLY A 34 5.16 -7.63 17.02
N THR A 35 5.75 -6.66 16.33
CA THR A 35 5.07 -5.67 15.50
C THR A 35 5.39 -5.88 14.02
N PHE A 36 4.69 -5.14 13.15
CA PHE A 36 5.04 -5.13 11.72
C PHE A 36 6.47 -4.61 11.50
N ASP A 37 6.89 -3.60 12.27
CA ASP A 37 8.25 -3.06 12.21
C ASP A 37 9.30 -4.09 12.62
N ASP A 38 9.02 -4.91 13.65
CA ASP A 38 9.88 -6.02 14.04
C ASP A 38 10.04 -7.04 12.90
N CYS A 39 8.93 -7.41 12.24
CA CYS A 39 8.97 -8.30 11.06
C CYS A 39 9.84 -7.71 9.93
N GLN A 40 9.71 -6.40 9.65
CA GLN A 40 10.53 -5.74 8.65
C GLN A 40 12.01 -5.67 9.06
N ALA A 41 12.29 -5.44 10.35
CA ALA A 41 13.65 -5.41 10.88
C ALA A 41 14.34 -6.78 10.74
N LEU A 42 13.64 -7.87 11.07
CA LEU A 42 14.13 -9.24 10.88
C LEU A 42 14.51 -9.53 9.41
N VAL A 43 13.62 -9.19 8.48
CA VAL A 43 13.89 -9.38 7.04
C VAL A 43 15.08 -8.54 6.60
N LYS A 44 15.17 -7.26 7.00
CA LYS A 44 16.30 -6.39 6.66
C LYS A 44 17.62 -6.92 7.22
N ALA A 45 17.63 -7.40 8.47
CA ALA A 45 18.82 -7.99 9.09
C ALA A 45 19.28 -9.24 8.31
N ALA A 46 18.36 -10.11 7.89
CA ALA A 46 18.69 -11.27 7.06
C ALA A 46 19.33 -10.89 5.71
N PHE A 47 18.89 -9.80 5.07
CA PHE A 47 19.53 -9.31 3.84
C PHE A 47 20.92 -8.72 4.05
N LEU A 48 21.26 -8.29 5.26
CA LEU A 48 22.57 -7.73 5.59
C LEU A 48 23.56 -8.79 6.14
N ASP A 49 23.07 -9.97 6.52
CA ASP A 49 23.86 -11.05 7.07
C ASP A 49 24.62 -11.81 5.96
N LYS A 50 25.92 -11.51 5.83
CA LYS A 50 26.77 -12.12 4.81
C LYS A 50 26.93 -13.63 4.96
N THR A 51 26.87 -14.14 6.19
CA THR A 51 27.01 -15.58 6.45
C THR A 51 25.77 -16.30 5.95
N LEU A 52 24.58 -15.80 6.30
CA LEU A 52 23.30 -16.32 5.82
C LEU A 52 23.17 -16.23 4.30
N ASN A 53 23.60 -15.11 3.70
CA ASN A 53 23.54 -14.93 2.25
C ASN A 53 24.58 -15.76 1.47
N SER A 54 25.58 -16.35 2.15
CA SER A 54 26.52 -17.27 1.51
C SER A 54 25.95 -18.69 1.37
N SER A 55 25.02 -19.08 2.24
CA SER A 55 24.32 -20.36 2.20
C SER A 55 22.95 -20.29 1.53
N LEU A 56 22.22 -19.18 1.69
CA LEU A 56 20.88 -18.97 1.15
C LEU A 56 20.84 -17.83 0.14
N ARG A 57 20.16 -18.06 -0.99
CA ARG A 57 19.87 -17.01 -1.98
C ARG A 57 18.58 -16.29 -1.63
N LEU A 58 18.67 -15.36 -0.69
CA LEU A 58 17.52 -14.57 -0.23
C LEU A 58 17.03 -13.58 -1.29
N THR A 59 15.71 -13.44 -1.40
CA THR A 59 15.04 -12.41 -2.19
C THR A 59 13.77 -11.97 -1.49
N SER A 60 13.37 -10.71 -1.69
CA SER A 60 12.19 -10.13 -1.03
C SER A 60 11.06 -9.93 -2.01
N ALA A 61 9.84 -10.28 -1.60
CA ALA A 61 8.61 -9.93 -2.30
C ALA A 61 7.99 -8.61 -1.79
N ASN A 62 8.76 -7.76 -1.09
CA ASN A 62 8.30 -6.44 -0.65
C ASN A 62 8.68 -5.36 -1.67
N SER A 63 8.13 -4.15 -1.53
CA SER A 63 8.39 -3.02 -2.44
C SER A 63 9.85 -2.54 -2.48
N ILE A 64 10.71 -3.07 -1.60
CA ILE A 64 12.17 -2.90 -1.67
C ILE A 64 12.71 -3.53 -2.97
N ASN A 65 12.09 -4.60 -3.47
CA ASN A 65 12.52 -5.27 -4.70
C ASN A 65 12.05 -4.51 -5.96
N ILE A 66 12.97 -4.27 -6.90
CA ILE A 66 12.68 -3.64 -8.19
C ILE A 66 11.65 -4.42 -9.01
N ALA A 67 11.60 -5.75 -8.85
CA ALA A 67 10.64 -6.63 -9.48
C ALA A 67 9.20 -6.41 -8.99
N ARG A 68 8.98 -5.68 -7.88
CA ARG A 68 7.66 -5.17 -7.52
C ARG A 68 7.37 -3.77 -8.04
N LEU A 69 8.38 -2.94 -8.18
CA LEU A 69 8.20 -1.55 -8.62
C LEU A 69 7.89 -1.48 -10.12
N ILE A 70 8.62 -2.23 -10.96
CA ILE A 70 8.47 -2.17 -12.42
C ILE A 70 7.08 -2.66 -12.89
N PRO A 71 6.55 -3.82 -12.45
CA PRO A 71 5.26 -4.30 -12.96
C PRO A 71 4.08 -3.38 -12.63
N GLN A 72 4.21 -2.57 -11.57
CA GLN A 72 3.19 -1.58 -11.21
C GLN A 72 3.04 -0.49 -12.29
N ILE A 73 4.04 -0.25 -13.12
CA ILE A 73 3.97 0.72 -14.22
C ILE A 73 2.89 0.31 -15.24
N PHE A 74 2.68 -1.00 -15.45
CA PHE A 74 1.82 -1.49 -16.52
C PHE A 74 0.37 -1.04 -16.38
N TYR A 75 -0.20 -1.03 -15.17
CA TYR A 75 -1.59 -0.63 -15.00
C TYR A 75 -1.80 0.89 -15.15
N TYR A 76 -0.76 1.72 -15.07
CA TYR A 76 -0.87 3.14 -15.40
C TYR A 76 -1.05 3.33 -16.91
N PHE A 77 -0.26 2.62 -17.71
CA PHE A 77 -0.43 2.63 -19.17
C PHE A 77 -1.77 2.02 -19.57
N GLU A 78 -2.13 0.89 -18.99
CA GLU A 78 -3.43 0.24 -19.27
C GLU A 78 -4.60 1.16 -18.88
N GLY A 79 -4.57 1.73 -17.67
CA GLY A 79 -5.59 2.68 -17.21
C GLY A 79 -5.69 3.90 -18.14
N SER A 80 -4.57 4.47 -18.57
CA SER A 80 -4.58 5.64 -19.47
C SER A 80 -5.24 5.37 -20.82
N LYS A 81 -5.16 4.13 -21.35
CA LYS A 81 -5.79 3.76 -22.62
C LYS A 81 -7.31 3.71 -22.53
N GLN A 82 -7.86 3.52 -21.33
CA GLN A 82 -9.30 3.44 -21.10
C GLN A 82 -9.93 4.83 -20.92
N ILE A 83 -9.11 5.87 -20.80
CA ILE A 83 -9.55 7.24 -20.62
C ILE A 83 -9.65 7.95 -21.98
N PRO A 84 -10.80 8.55 -22.33
CA PRO A 84 -10.96 9.25 -23.61
C PRO A 84 -9.98 10.41 -23.74
N SER A 85 -9.10 10.36 -24.75
CA SER A 85 -8.09 11.41 -25.02
C SER A 85 -8.67 12.77 -25.43
N THR A 86 -9.99 12.87 -25.60
CA THR A 86 -10.71 14.08 -26.02
C THR A 86 -11.16 14.95 -24.84
N LYS A 87 -10.95 14.53 -23.59
CA LYS A 87 -11.47 15.23 -22.41
C LYS A 87 -10.36 15.61 -21.43
N GLY A 88 -9.82 16.82 -21.57
CA GLY A 88 -8.93 17.41 -20.57
C GLY A 88 -7.71 16.57 -20.19
N ASP A 89 -7.07 16.95 -19.09
CA ASP A 89 -5.79 16.36 -18.70
C ASP A 89 -5.96 15.14 -17.78
N LEU A 90 -5.26 14.05 -18.09
CA LEU A 90 -5.22 12.84 -17.26
C LEU A 90 -4.42 13.07 -15.98
N VAL A 91 -5.01 12.65 -14.86
CA VAL A 91 -4.43 12.72 -13.51
C VAL A 91 -4.62 11.37 -12.84
N PHE A 92 -3.60 10.87 -12.16
CA PHE A 92 -3.71 9.67 -11.33
C PHE A 92 -3.73 10.03 -9.85
N CYS A 93 -4.72 9.55 -9.12
CA CYS A 93 -4.78 9.64 -7.65
C CYS A 93 -4.40 8.30 -7.03
N VAL A 94 -3.40 8.33 -6.15
CA VAL A 94 -2.78 7.13 -5.58
C VAL A 94 -2.88 7.18 -4.05
N PRO A 95 -3.77 6.38 -3.44
CA PRO A 95 -3.73 6.11 -2.01
C PRO A 95 -2.34 5.55 -1.63
N SER A 96 -1.59 6.29 -0.82
CA SER A 96 -0.15 6.10 -0.66
C SER A 96 0.26 5.91 0.80
N GLY A 97 0.85 4.75 1.10
CA GLY A 97 1.59 4.48 2.34
C GLY A 97 3.10 4.49 2.09
N ASN A 98 3.65 3.37 1.62
CA ASN A 98 5.08 3.22 1.33
C ASN A 98 5.58 3.89 0.03
N PHE A 99 4.72 4.63 -0.69
CA PHE A 99 5.00 5.37 -1.94
C PHE A 99 5.51 4.55 -3.15
N GLY A 100 5.51 3.21 -3.09
CA GLY A 100 5.96 2.36 -4.21
C GLY A 100 5.08 2.50 -5.45
N ASN A 101 3.75 2.51 -5.26
CA ASN A 101 2.78 2.63 -6.35
C ASN A 101 2.90 3.96 -7.10
N LEU A 102 2.91 5.08 -6.36
CA LEU A 102 3.07 6.41 -6.96
C LEU A 102 4.43 6.55 -7.65
N THR A 103 5.51 6.01 -7.06
CA THR A 103 6.83 5.98 -7.69
C THR A 103 6.80 5.23 -9.03
N ALA A 104 6.08 4.11 -9.13
CA ALA A 104 5.90 3.42 -10.41
C ALA A 104 5.18 4.29 -11.44
N GLY A 105 4.12 5.01 -11.04
CA GLY A 105 3.45 5.97 -11.91
C GLY A 105 4.39 7.05 -12.44
N LEU A 106 5.23 7.60 -11.57
CA LEU A 106 6.25 8.59 -11.95
C LEU A 106 7.30 8.04 -12.93
N ILE A 107 7.73 6.79 -12.75
CA ILE A 107 8.58 6.12 -13.73
C ILE A 107 7.85 6.00 -15.07
N GLY A 108 6.57 5.62 -15.06
CA GLY A 108 5.72 5.61 -16.26
C GLY A 108 5.64 6.98 -16.96
N ALA A 109 5.52 8.07 -16.20
CA ALA A 109 5.56 9.43 -16.73
C ALA A 109 6.90 9.75 -17.41
N LYS A 110 8.03 9.36 -16.79
CA LYS A 110 9.37 9.48 -17.41
C LYS A 110 9.53 8.62 -18.67
N MET A 111 8.77 7.53 -18.79
CA MET A 111 8.71 6.68 -19.98
C MET A 111 7.78 7.22 -21.08
N GLY A 112 7.06 8.31 -20.83
CA GLY A 112 6.18 8.95 -21.82
C GLY A 112 4.68 8.74 -21.61
N LEU A 113 4.25 8.25 -20.43
CA LEU A 113 2.83 8.23 -20.07
C LEU A 113 2.26 9.68 -20.08
N PRO A 114 1.18 9.97 -20.83
CA PRO A 114 0.62 11.32 -20.93
C PRO A 114 -0.22 11.67 -19.70
N VAL A 115 0.45 11.97 -18.59
CA VAL A 115 -0.17 12.33 -17.31
C VAL A 115 0.26 13.74 -16.89
N ARG A 116 -0.69 14.56 -16.49
CA ARG A 116 -0.44 15.92 -15.99
C ARG A 116 0.09 15.90 -14.56
N HIS A 117 -0.67 15.30 -13.64
CA HIS A 117 -0.34 15.27 -12.23
C HIS A 117 -0.55 13.90 -11.61
N PHE A 118 0.16 13.65 -10.52
CA PHE A 118 -0.13 12.58 -9.57
C PHE A 118 -0.61 13.17 -8.26
N LEU A 119 -1.67 12.61 -7.68
CA LEU A 119 -2.16 12.97 -6.35
C LEU A 119 -1.66 11.92 -5.35
N ALA A 120 -0.84 12.34 -4.41
CA ALA A 120 -0.39 11.57 -3.27
C ALA A 120 -1.43 11.70 -2.14
N ALA A 121 -2.41 10.80 -2.13
CA ALA A 121 -3.47 10.78 -1.12
C ALA A 121 -3.03 9.93 0.07
N THR A 122 -2.91 10.52 1.26
CA THR A 122 -2.58 9.82 2.50
C THR A 122 -3.73 9.92 3.49
N ASN A 123 -3.72 9.06 4.50
CA ASN A 123 -4.45 9.32 5.72
C ASN A 123 -3.68 10.34 6.58
N ILE A 124 -3.98 10.45 7.87
CA ILE A 124 -3.31 11.37 8.80
C ILE A 124 -1.78 11.18 8.88
N ASN A 125 -1.24 10.05 8.40
CA ASN A 125 0.19 9.83 8.25
C ASN A 125 0.75 10.58 7.02
N ASP A 126 0.83 11.90 7.15
CA ASP A 126 0.98 12.87 6.05
C ASP A 126 2.42 13.32 5.79
N VAL A 127 3.44 12.51 6.11
CA VAL A 127 4.86 12.90 6.01
C VAL A 127 5.24 13.39 4.61
N VAL A 128 4.69 12.77 3.57
CA VAL A 128 4.98 13.18 2.18
C VAL A 128 4.13 14.37 1.73
N PRO A 129 2.81 14.45 2.00
CA PRO A 129 2.07 15.70 1.81
C PRO A 129 2.69 16.91 2.53
N GLU A 130 3.16 16.76 3.77
CA GLU A 130 3.91 17.81 4.48
C GLU A 130 5.18 18.20 3.73
N TYR A 131 5.96 17.21 3.27
CA TYR A 131 7.15 17.46 2.45
C TYR A 131 6.82 18.21 1.15
N LEU A 132 5.76 17.81 0.43
CA LEU A 132 5.34 18.46 -0.81
C LEU A 132 4.92 19.93 -0.58
N ARG A 133 4.37 20.25 0.60
CA ARG A 133 3.99 21.61 0.99
C ARG A 133 5.16 22.45 1.50
N THR A 134 6.09 21.85 2.23
CA THR A 134 7.10 22.61 3.04
C THR A 134 8.54 22.41 2.60
N GLY A 135 8.84 21.37 1.83
CA GLY A 135 10.21 20.94 1.51
C GLY A 135 10.91 20.18 2.64
N ALA A 136 10.34 20.13 3.85
CA ALA A 136 10.93 19.46 4.99
C ALA A 136 10.46 18.00 5.08
N TYR A 137 11.39 17.04 5.00
CA TYR A 137 11.08 15.62 5.22
C TYR A 137 11.28 15.27 6.69
N ARG A 138 10.19 14.92 7.38
CA ARG A 138 10.17 14.65 8.83
C ARG A 138 9.50 13.31 9.12
N PRO A 139 10.21 12.18 9.00
CA PRO A 139 9.67 10.88 9.33
C PRO A 139 9.30 10.82 10.82
N ARG A 140 8.22 10.13 11.14
CA ARG A 140 7.65 10.01 12.50
C ARG A 140 7.01 8.64 12.70
N PRO A 141 6.74 8.19 13.94
CA PRO A 141 5.93 7.00 14.18
C PRO A 141 4.57 7.12 13.49
N SER A 142 4.06 6.02 12.93
CA SER A 142 2.72 6.03 12.33
C SER A 142 1.63 6.01 13.40
N ILE A 143 0.49 6.61 13.05
CA ILE A 143 -0.73 6.59 13.83
C ILE A 143 -1.70 5.60 13.16
N PRO A 144 -2.29 4.65 13.90
CA PRO A 144 -3.26 3.71 13.35
C PRO A 144 -4.51 4.40 12.78
N THR A 145 -5.00 3.94 11.64
CA THR A 145 -6.22 4.45 10.97
C THR A 145 -7.08 3.34 10.35
N LEU A 146 -8.23 3.70 9.76
CA LEU A 146 -9.05 2.77 8.97
C LEU A 146 -8.36 2.28 7.69
N SER A 147 -7.49 3.10 7.10
CA SER A 147 -6.71 2.77 5.90
C SER A 147 -5.34 2.22 6.31
N ASN A 148 -5.35 1.14 7.08
CA ASN A 148 -4.19 0.64 7.81
C ASN A 148 -2.96 0.30 6.94
N ALA A 149 -3.12 -0.04 5.65
CA ALA A 149 -1.98 -0.27 4.76
C ALA A 149 -1.23 1.03 4.39
N MET A 150 -1.82 2.19 4.70
CA MET A 150 -1.26 3.52 4.52
C MET A 150 -0.67 4.12 5.80
N ASP A 151 -0.73 3.40 6.93
CA ASP A 151 -0.18 3.85 8.23
C ASP A 151 1.36 3.78 8.23
N VAL A 152 1.99 4.70 7.49
CA VAL A 152 3.42 4.71 7.23
C VAL A 152 3.98 6.10 7.48
N GLY A 153 4.72 6.25 8.59
CA GLY A 153 5.37 7.51 8.93
C GLY A 153 6.82 7.64 8.42
N ASN A 154 7.36 6.62 7.73
CA ASN A 154 8.65 6.70 7.05
C ASN A 154 8.65 5.87 5.74
N PRO A 155 8.14 6.42 4.63
CA PRO A 155 7.89 5.63 3.42
C PRO A 155 9.16 5.16 2.72
N SER A 156 9.32 3.84 2.57
CA SER A 156 10.57 3.24 2.08
C SER A 156 10.91 3.62 0.62
N ASN A 157 9.92 3.90 -0.23
CA ASN A 157 10.18 4.29 -1.63
C ASN A 157 10.29 5.80 -1.84
N PHE A 158 10.13 6.62 -0.79
CA PHE A 158 10.23 8.06 -0.94
C PHE A 158 11.61 8.51 -1.43
N VAL A 159 12.67 7.81 -1.03
CA VAL A 159 14.03 8.02 -1.54
C VAL A 159 14.09 7.86 -3.06
N ARG A 160 13.46 6.81 -3.61
CA ARG A 160 13.40 6.59 -5.05
C ARG A 160 12.62 7.69 -5.76
N MET A 161 11.49 8.10 -5.18
CA MET A 161 10.72 9.22 -5.72
C MET A 161 11.56 10.50 -5.81
N LYS A 162 12.29 10.86 -4.74
CA LYS A 162 13.17 12.04 -4.76
C LYS A 162 14.26 11.96 -5.83
N GLU A 163 14.84 10.78 -6.02
CA GLU A 163 15.90 10.57 -7.01
C GLU A 163 15.41 10.80 -8.45
N LEU A 164 14.15 10.43 -8.76
CA LEU A 164 13.54 10.68 -10.07
C LEU A 164 13.46 12.18 -10.45
N PHE A 165 13.54 13.07 -9.45
CA PHE A 165 13.51 14.53 -9.62
C PHE A 165 14.86 15.20 -9.35
N GLY A 166 15.95 14.43 -9.20
CA GLY A 166 17.28 14.96 -8.95
C GLY A 166 17.35 15.86 -7.70
N SER A 167 16.59 15.52 -6.65
CA SER A 167 16.45 16.32 -5.41
C SER A 167 15.86 17.73 -5.57
N THR A 168 15.25 18.04 -6.71
CA THR A 168 14.67 19.36 -6.98
C THR A 168 13.20 19.41 -6.51
N TRP A 169 13.00 19.78 -5.24
CA TRP A 169 11.68 19.79 -4.57
C TRP A 169 10.59 20.50 -5.37
N ASN A 170 10.89 21.66 -5.97
CA ASN A 170 9.92 22.44 -6.74
C ASN A 170 9.44 21.74 -8.02
N ILE A 171 10.30 20.95 -8.69
CA ILE A 171 9.88 20.16 -9.86
C ILE A 171 8.93 19.06 -9.40
N GLN A 172 9.25 18.40 -8.28
CA GLN A 172 8.40 17.37 -7.70
C GLN A 172 7.03 17.92 -7.28
N GLN A 173 7.00 19.11 -6.66
CA GLN A 173 5.77 19.80 -6.26
C GLN A 173 4.93 20.27 -7.46
N GLY A 174 5.57 20.53 -8.60
CA GLY A 174 4.90 20.79 -9.88
C GLY A 174 4.11 19.59 -10.40
N GLN A 175 4.66 18.37 -10.28
CA GLN A 175 4.05 17.15 -10.83
C GLN A 175 3.22 16.35 -9.82
N VAL A 176 3.52 16.44 -8.52
CA VAL A 176 2.88 15.67 -7.45
C VAL A 176 2.19 16.61 -6.45
N LYS A 177 0.88 16.39 -6.23
CA LYS A 177 0.07 17.13 -5.25
C LYS A 177 -0.24 16.24 -4.06
N GLY A 178 -0.01 16.74 -2.84
CA GLY A 178 -0.22 15.97 -1.61
C GLY A 178 -1.55 16.30 -0.94
N TYR A 179 -2.26 15.28 -0.47
CA TYR A 179 -3.51 15.39 0.28
C TYR A 179 -3.48 14.46 1.49
N SER A 180 -4.16 14.85 2.57
CA SER A 180 -4.27 14.07 3.80
C SER A 180 -5.68 14.18 4.39
N TYR A 181 -6.22 13.05 4.83
CA TYR A 181 -7.58 12.95 5.36
C TYR A 181 -7.64 12.12 6.64
N SER A 182 -8.59 12.49 7.51
CA SER A 182 -8.89 11.77 8.75
C SER A 182 -9.82 10.57 8.53
N ASP A 183 -9.90 9.68 9.51
CA ASP A 183 -10.87 8.58 9.50
C ASP A 183 -12.32 9.08 9.46
N HIS A 184 -12.61 10.20 10.11
CA HIS A 184 -13.94 10.82 10.04
C HIS A 184 -14.33 11.15 8.60
N GLN A 185 -13.48 11.88 7.89
CA GLN A 185 -13.70 12.22 6.49
C GLN A 185 -13.77 10.97 5.61
N THR A 186 -12.94 9.96 5.89
CA THR A 186 -12.93 8.69 5.17
C THR A 186 -14.27 7.95 5.31
N MET A 187 -14.80 7.85 6.53
CA MET A 187 -16.11 7.23 6.79
C MET A 187 -17.26 7.98 6.13
N GLU A 188 -17.25 9.32 6.22
CA GLU A 188 -18.26 10.15 5.56
C GLU A 188 -18.25 9.94 4.04
N GLU A 189 -17.07 9.85 3.45
CA GLU A 189 -16.92 9.61 2.02
C GLU A 189 -17.45 8.25 1.59
N ILE A 190 -17.11 7.19 2.33
CA ILE A 190 -17.63 5.84 2.08
C ILE A 190 -19.16 5.85 2.07
N ARG A 191 -19.79 6.46 3.09
CA ARG A 191 -21.24 6.57 3.17
C ARG A 191 -21.81 7.36 2.00
N ARG A 192 -21.22 8.51 1.70
CA ARG A 192 -21.68 9.40 0.63
C ARG A 192 -21.63 8.70 -0.72
N VAL A 193 -20.53 8.04 -1.07
CA VAL A 193 -20.38 7.36 -2.36
C VAL A 193 -21.29 6.14 -2.45
N TRP A 194 -21.48 5.40 -1.36
CA TRP A 194 -22.48 4.34 -1.30
C TRP A 194 -23.89 4.89 -1.59
N HIS A 195 -24.33 5.92 -0.87
CA HIS A 195 -25.67 6.48 -1.05
C HIS A 195 -25.88 7.11 -2.43
N THR A 196 -24.88 7.82 -2.97
CA THR A 196 -25.04 8.59 -4.20
C THR A 196 -24.72 7.81 -5.48
N ARG A 197 -23.84 6.80 -5.40
CA ARG A 197 -23.35 6.07 -6.57
C ARG A 197 -23.57 4.56 -6.50
N GLN A 198 -24.04 4.03 -5.37
CA GLN A 198 -24.20 2.58 -5.15
C GLN A 198 -22.88 1.82 -5.36
N TYR A 199 -21.75 2.47 -5.09
CA TYR A 199 -20.42 1.88 -5.16
C TYR A 199 -19.80 1.84 -3.76
N ILE A 200 -19.26 0.69 -3.37
CA ILE A 200 -18.65 0.51 -2.05
C ILE A 200 -17.14 0.69 -2.19
N LEU A 201 -16.64 1.82 -1.71
CA LEU A 201 -15.20 2.07 -1.58
C LEU A 201 -14.64 1.29 -0.40
N ASP A 202 -13.41 0.81 -0.53
CA ASP A 202 -12.62 0.46 0.63
C ASP A 202 -12.06 1.74 1.31
N PRO A 203 -11.57 1.69 2.57
CA PRO A 203 -11.04 2.88 3.24
C PRO A 203 -9.90 3.57 2.47
N HIS A 204 -9.07 2.81 1.74
CA HIS A 204 -7.97 3.36 0.95
C HIS A 204 -8.51 4.08 -0.30
N GLY A 205 -9.45 3.47 -1.01
CA GLY A 205 -10.20 4.07 -2.10
C GLY A 205 -10.87 5.38 -1.73
N ALA A 206 -11.51 5.44 -0.56
CA ALA A 206 -12.16 6.65 -0.04
C ALA A 206 -11.18 7.82 0.19
N VAL A 207 -10.00 7.55 0.72
CA VAL A 207 -8.93 8.57 0.81
C VAL A 207 -8.52 9.09 -0.57
N GLY A 208 -8.44 8.20 -1.57
CA GLY A 208 -8.17 8.58 -2.96
C GLY A 208 -9.29 9.40 -3.59
N MET A 209 -10.56 9.06 -3.32
CA MET A 209 -11.73 9.77 -3.83
C MET A 209 -11.81 11.19 -3.25
N LEU A 210 -11.57 11.35 -1.94
CA LEU A 210 -11.50 12.68 -1.31
C LEU A 210 -10.44 13.58 -1.98
N ALA A 211 -9.24 13.05 -2.25
CA ALA A 211 -8.19 13.78 -2.95
C ALA A 211 -8.58 14.15 -4.38
N ALA A 212 -9.22 13.22 -5.09
CA ALA A 212 -9.69 13.44 -6.46
C ALA A 212 -10.76 14.55 -6.51
N GLU A 213 -11.74 14.51 -5.61
CA GLU A 213 -12.79 15.52 -5.54
C GLU A 213 -12.25 16.89 -5.17
N ALA A 214 -11.31 16.98 -4.22
CA ALA A 214 -10.63 18.22 -3.87
C ALA A 214 -9.87 18.80 -5.07
N TYR A 215 -9.11 17.96 -5.78
CA TYR A 215 -8.39 18.38 -6.99
C TYR A 215 -9.31 18.88 -8.10
N LEU A 216 -10.46 18.21 -8.30
CA LEU A 216 -11.45 18.60 -9.32
C LEU A 216 -12.17 19.92 -9.02
N GLN A 217 -12.17 20.39 -7.77
CA GLN A 217 -12.67 21.75 -7.47
C GLN A 217 -11.78 22.83 -8.09
N GLU A 218 -10.48 22.59 -8.17
CA GLU A 218 -9.49 23.51 -8.75
C GLU A 218 -9.34 23.29 -10.27
N MET A 219 -9.37 22.04 -10.72
CA MET A 219 -9.09 21.62 -12.09
C MET A 219 -10.29 20.89 -12.70
N LYS A 220 -11.36 21.64 -12.97
CA LYS A 220 -12.69 21.09 -13.37
C LYS A 220 -12.70 20.22 -14.61
N ASP A 221 -11.80 20.49 -15.56
CA ASP A 221 -11.73 19.75 -16.83
C ASP A 221 -10.84 18.50 -16.76
N ALA A 222 -10.16 18.25 -15.64
CA ALA A 222 -9.27 17.10 -15.51
C ALA A 222 -10.02 15.77 -15.40
N GLN A 223 -9.37 14.69 -15.83
CA GLN A 223 -9.84 13.32 -15.65
C GLN A 223 -8.99 12.64 -14.59
N VAL A 224 -9.56 12.42 -13.41
CA VAL A 224 -8.85 11.77 -12.30
C VAL A 224 -9.16 10.27 -12.26
N VAL A 225 -8.14 9.44 -12.43
CA VAL A 225 -8.20 8.00 -12.20
C VAL A 225 -7.74 7.71 -10.78
N VAL A 226 -8.65 7.26 -9.93
CA VAL A 226 -8.34 6.83 -8.55
C VAL A 226 -7.98 5.35 -8.57
N LEU A 227 -6.84 5.00 -7.98
CA LEU A 227 -6.45 3.60 -7.83
C LEU A 227 -7.18 2.98 -6.63
N GLU A 228 -8.18 2.14 -6.89
CA GLU A 228 -8.84 1.33 -5.86
C GLU A 228 -7.92 0.16 -5.45
N THR A 229 -7.24 0.31 -4.31
CA THR A 229 -6.13 -0.58 -3.94
C THR A 229 -6.56 -1.89 -3.27
N ALA A 230 -7.79 -1.98 -2.80
CA ALA A 230 -8.31 -3.15 -2.10
C ALA A 230 -9.80 -3.34 -2.33
N HIS A 231 -10.27 -4.57 -2.13
CA HIS A 231 -11.70 -4.86 -2.09
C HIS A 231 -12.25 -4.58 -0.67
N PRO A 232 -13.44 -3.98 -0.50
CA PRO A 232 -13.99 -3.61 0.81
C PRO A 232 -14.17 -4.80 1.77
N ALA A 233 -14.46 -6.00 1.23
CA ALA A 233 -14.53 -7.24 2.01
C ALA A 233 -13.22 -7.62 2.77
N LYS A 234 -12.10 -6.93 2.52
CA LYS A 234 -10.88 -7.10 3.33
C LYS A 234 -10.96 -6.39 4.69
N PHE A 235 -11.99 -5.56 4.92
CA PHE A 235 -12.18 -4.70 6.08
C PHE A 235 -13.59 -4.85 6.70
N LEU A 236 -14.18 -6.05 6.58
CA LEU A 236 -15.61 -6.31 6.85
C LEU A 236 -16.18 -5.68 8.12
N PRO A 237 -15.66 -5.92 9.34
CA PRO A 237 -16.31 -5.41 10.55
C PRO A 237 -16.47 -3.89 10.53
N GLY A 238 -15.42 -3.17 10.13
CA GLY A 238 -15.48 -1.71 10.03
C GLY A 238 -16.34 -1.23 8.86
N MET A 239 -16.31 -1.92 7.72
CA MET A 239 -17.11 -1.52 6.56
C MET A 239 -18.60 -1.72 6.78
N GLU A 240 -19.02 -2.83 7.38
CA GLU A 240 -20.43 -3.10 7.67
C GLU A 240 -20.98 -2.12 8.72
N GLU A 241 -20.17 -1.74 9.71
CA GLU A 241 -20.49 -0.68 10.67
C GLU A 241 -20.65 0.68 9.98
N ILE A 242 -19.71 1.05 9.10
CA ILE A 242 -19.76 2.32 8.38
C ILE A 242 -21.00 2.42 7.49
N LEU A 243 -21.32 1.35 6.77
CA LEU A 243 -22.41 1.29 5.78
C LEU A 243 -23.77 1.02 6.42
N GLY A 244 -23.81 0.43 7.61
CA GLY A 244 -25.04 -0.10 8.21
C GLY A 244 -25.67 -1.25 7.40
N ALA A 245 -24.88 -1.92 6.57
CA ALA A 245 -25.32 -2.94 5.63
C ALA A 245 -24.21 -3.99 5.39
N PRO A 246 -24.57 -5.25 5.07
CA PRO A 246 -23.57 -6.29 4.79
C PRO A 246 -22.78 -5.96 3.53
N VAL A 247 -21.49 -6.27 3.53
CA VAL A 247 -20.63 -6.10 2.36
C VAL A 247 -20.53 -7.44 1.61
N PRO A 248 -20.80 -7.48 0.30
CA PRO A 248 -20.64 -8.69 -0.49
C PRO A 248 -19.21 -9.24 -0.41
N VAL A 249 -19.07 -10.52 -0.07
CA VAL A 249 -17.78 -11.22 -0.02
C VAL A 249 -17.63 -12.06 -1.28
N PRO A 250 -16.61 -11.80 -2.13
CA PRO A 250 -16.33 -12.63 -3.28
C PRO A 250 -16.03 -14.10 -2.90
N ASP A 251 -16.47 -15.04 -3.74
CA ASP A 251 -16.23 -16.49 -3.55
C ASP A 251 -14.77 -16.84 -3.26
N SER A 252 -13.84 -16.13 -3.91
CA SER A 252 -12.40 -16.34 -3.73
C SER A 252 -11.92 -16.03 -2.31
N LEU A 253 -12.55 -15.07 -1.63
CA LEU A 253 -12.28 -14.72 -0.22
C LEU A 253 -13.03 -15.66 0.73
N ALA A 254 -14.28 -16.00 0.42
CA ALA A 254 -15.10 -16.89 1.25
C ALA A 254 -14.46 -18.29 1.43
N ARG A 255 -13.84 -18.85 0.38
CA ARG A 255 -13.22 -20.19 0.41
C ARG A 255 -12.00 -20.33 1.33
N VAL A 256 -11.48 -19.24 1.88
CA VAL A 256 -10.24 -19.25 2.67
C VAL A 256 -10.53 -19.31 4.18
N ILE A 257 -11.71 -18.87 4.63
CA ILE A 257 -11.99 -18.70 6.07
C ILE A 257 -12.04 -20.03 6.84
N ASP A 258 -12.58 -21.08 6.20
CA ASP A 258 -12.75 -22.40 6.82
C ASP A 258 -11.48 -23.25 6.81
N ARG A 259 -10.42 -22.80 6.13
CA ARG A 259 -9.17 -23.56 6.06
C ARG A 259 -8.42 -23.53 7.39
N LYS A 260 -7.76 -24.62 7.74
CA LYS A 260 -6.95 -24.71 8.97
C LYS A 260 -5.72 -23.79 8.85
N LYS A 261 -5.51 -22.93 9.87
CA LYS A 261 -4.32 -22.09 9.98
C LYS A 261 -3.08 -22.97 10.18
N GLU A 262 -2.05 -22.72 9.38
CA GLU A 262 -0.71 -23.31 9.50
C GLU A 262 0.32 -22.18 9.61
N SER A 263 0.87 -21.98 10.81
CA SER A 263 1.95 -21.03 11.08
C SER A 263 2.95 -21.60 12.08
N VAL A 264 4.17 -21.07 12.07
CA VAL A 264 5.20 -21.32 13.09
C VAL A 264 5.37 -20.05 13.91
N VAL A 265 5.18 -20.15 15.23
CA VAL A 265 5.40 -19.01 16.13
C VAL A 265 6.89 -18.86 16.41
N LEU A 266 7.42 -17.65 16.23
CA LEU A 266 8.79 -17.30 16.58
C LEU A 266 8.82 -15.98 17.37
N PRO A 267 9.78 -15.82 18.29
CA PRO A 267 9.97 -14.55 18.96
C PRO A 267 10.69 -13.57 18.02
N LYS A 268 10.83 -12.31 18.42
CA LYS A 268 11.29 -11.21 17.53
C LYS A 268 12.82 -11.06 17.45
N GLU A 269 13.58 -11.97 18.05
CA GLU A 269 15.04 -11.97 18.04
C GLU A 269 15.59 -12.51 16.70
N TYR A 270 16.57 -11.80 16.15
CA TYR A 270 17.12 -12.13 14.83
C TYR A 270 17.84 -13.47 14.81
N GLU A 271 18.52 -13.84 15.88
CA GLU A 271 19.27 -15.09 16.00
C GLU A 271 18.34 -16.29 15.87
N VAL A 272 17.16 -16.25 16.51
CA VAL A 272 16.16 -17.31 16.42
C VAL A 272 15.60 -17.43 15.00
N PHE A 273 15.30 -16.29 14.37
CA PHE A 273 14.85 -16.26 12.98
C PHE A 273 15.91 -16.80 12.01
N ARG A 274 17.18 -16.39 12.18
CA ARG A 274 18.31 -16.85 11.36
C ARG A 274 18.50 -18.36 11.48
N ASP A 275 18.52 -18.89 12.71
CA ASP A 275 18.74 -20.32 12.96
C ASP A 275 17.57 -21.16 12.41
N TRP A 276 16.35 -20.62 12.51
CA TRP A 276 15.19 -21.21 11.85
C TRP A 276 15.35 -21.25 10.32
N LEU A 277 15.80 -20.15 9.70
CA LEU A 277 16.06 -20.11 8.25
C LEU A 277 17.12 -21.14 7.85
N VAL A 278 18.24 -21.24 8.56
CA VAL A 278 19.30 -22.20 8.24
C VAL A 278 18.82 -23.65 8.35
N THR A 279 17.94 -23.94 9.31
CA THR A 279 17.41 -25.29 9.53
C THR A 279 16.32 -25.66 8.53
N ASN A 280 15.52 -24.69 8.09
CA ASN A 280 14.27 -24.92 7.37
C ASN A 280 14.24 -24.34 5.95
N CYS A 281 15.32 -23.72 5.44
CA CYS A 281 15.44 -23.18 4.07
C CYS A 281 16.55 -23.89 3.30
#